data_AF-X5WTJ4-F1
#
_entry.id   AF-X5WTJ4-F1
#
_cell.length_a   1.000
_cell.length_b   1.000
_cell.length_c   1.000
_cell.angle_alpha   90.00
_cell.angle_beta   90.00
_cell.angle_gamma   90.00
#
_symmetry.space_group_name_H-M   'P 1'
#
loop_
_entity.id
_entity.type
_entity.pdbx_description
1 polymer ?
#
loop_
_entity_poly.entity_id
_entity_poly.type
_entity_poly.pdbx_seq_one_letter_code
_entity_poly.pdbx_strand_id
1 'polypeptide(L)'
;MHGNDQSVVRHAGAAFSADMVKTVEEAANTLQLPHKQMISGAFHDALFLARVAPAVMIFVPCRDGLSHNEAEYVEPAHAVTGARVLLQAATVAAS
;
A
#
# COMPACT_ATOMS: atom_id res chain seq x y z
N MET A 1 -25.06 -4.00 33.01
CA MET A 1 -24.73 -5.33 32.46
C MET A 1 -23.92 -5.10 31.19
N HIS A 2 -22.67 -5.54 31.17
CA HIS A 2 -21.68 -5.32 30.12
C HIS A 2 -22.01 -6.16 28.88
N GLY A 3 -22.26 -5.51 27.74
CA GLY A 3 -22.26 -6.17 26.44
C GLY A 3 -20.86 -6.15 25.86
N ASN A 4 -20.11 -7.25 26.00
CA ASN A 4 -18.82 -7.45 25.37
C ASN A 4 -19.02 -8.29 24.09
N ASP A 5 -19.42 -7.64 23.00
CA ASP A 5 -19.41 -8.26 21.67
C ASP A 5 -18.01 -8.07 21.06
N GLN A 6 -17.13 -9.03 21.34
CA GLN A 6 -15.81 -9.14 20.73
C GLN A 6 -15.86 -10.11 19.54
N SER A 7 -16.73 -9.84 18.57
CA SER A 7 -16.63 -10.43 17.24
C SER A 7 -15.71 -9.60 16.35
N VAL A 8 -14.48 -9.33 16.80
CA VAL A 8 -13.45 -8.76 15.92
C VAL A 8 -13.07 -9.85 14.91
N VAL A 9 -13.60 -9.75 13.69
CA VAL A 9 -13.33 -10.71 12.61
C VAL A 9 -11.84 -10.64 12.27
N ARG A 10 -11.08 -11.64 12.73
CA ARG A 10 -9.67 -11.81 12.39
C ARG A 10 -9.57 -12.47 11.01
N HIS A 11 -9.23 -11.66 10.02
CA HIS A 11 -8.83 -12.18 8.71
C HIS A 11 -7.33 -12.47 8.70
N ALA A 12 -6.94 -13.63 8.15
CA ALA A 12 -5.52 -13.90 7.91
C ALA A 12 -4.96 -12.83 6.96
N GLY A 13 -3.80 -12.27 7.31
CA GLY A 13 -3.08 -11.37 6.41
C GLY A 13 -2.71 -12.09 5.10
N ALA A 14 -2.45 -11.33 4.04
CA ALA A 14 -1.92 -11.89 2.79
C ALA A 14 -0.51 -11.39 2.52
N ALA A 15 0.28 -12.25 1.91
CA ALA A 15 1.51 -11.85 1.25
C ALA A 15 1.17 -11.38 -0.17
N PHE A 16 1.75 -10.26 -0.57
CA PHE A 16 1.72 -9.80 -1.96
C PHE A 16 2.75 -10.56 -2.81
N SER A 17 2.58 -10.51 -4.13
CA SER A 17 3.49 -11.21 -5.06
C SER A 17 4.91 -10.65 -4.94
N ALA A 18 5.90 -11.52 -4.73
CA ALA A 18 7.30 -11.12 -4.63
C ALA A 18 7.79 -10.41 -5.90
N ASP A 19 7.33 -10.84 -7.08
CA ASP A 19 7.69 -10.21 -8.36
C ASP A 19 7.10 -8.80 -8.48
N MET A 20 5.87 -8.60 -7.99
CA MET A 20 5.23 -7.27 -7.98
C MET A 20 5.88 -6.35 -6.94
N VAL A 21 6.28 -6.88 -5.77
CA VAL A 21 7.08 -6.13 -4.78
C VAL A 21 8.40 -5.67 -5.42
N LYS A 22 9.14 -6.57 -6.06
CA LYS A 22 10.40 -6.25 -6.75
C LYS A 22 10.20 -5.19 -7.84
N THR A 23 9.11 -5.29 -8.61
CA THR A 23 8.78 -4.31 -9.65
C THR A 23 8.59 -2.90 -9.08
N VAL A 24 7.89 -2.77 -7.95
CA VAL A 24 7.69 -1.49 -7.27
C VAL A 24 8.99 -0.97 -6.66
N GLU A 25 9.81 -1.84 -6.08
CA GLU A 25 11.13 -1.46 -5.54
C GLU A 25 12.07 -0.96 -6.64
N GLU A 26 12.11 -1.64 -7.80
CA GLU A 26 12.90 -1.21 -8.95
C GLU A 26 12.39 0.12 -9.52
N ALA A 27 11.08 0.36 -9.53
CA ALA A 27 10.50 1.64 -9.89
C ALA A 27 10.94 2.76 -8.93
N ALA A 28 10.89 2.53 -7.62
CA ALA A 28 11.37 3.48 -6.61
C ALA A 28 12.88 3.75 -6.73
N ASN A 29 13.69 2.71 -6.97
CA ASN A 29 15.12 2.83 -7.21
C ASN A 29 15.45 3.63 -8.47
N THR A 30 14.73 3.40 -9.57
CA THR A 30 14.89 4.14 -10.84
C THR A 30 14.61 5.63 -10.64
N LEU A 31 13.61 5.95 -9.83
CA LEU A 31 13.25 7.32 -9.46
C LEU A 31 14.12 7.90 -8.34
N GLN A 32 15.09 7.14 -7.83
CA GLN A 32 16.02 7.52 -6.74
C GLN A 32 15.30 7.95 -5.46
N LEU A 33 14.23 7.24 -5.10
CA LEU A 33 13.40 7.55 -3.95
C LEU A 33 13.78 6.70 -2.73
N PRO A 34 13.87 7.30 -1.53
CA PRO A 34 13.97 6.52 -0.30
C PRO A 34 12.70 5.71 -0.10
N HIS A 35 12.84 4.43 0.21
CA HIS A 35 11.72 3.52 0.41
C HIS A 35 12.09 2.41 1.40
N LYS A 36 11.08 1.71 1.90
CA LYS A 36 11.22 0.50 2.71
C LYS A 36 10.02 -0.41 2.46
N GLN A 37 10.21 -1.71 2.63
CA GLN A 37 9.08 -2.62 2.73
C GLN A 37 8.34 -2.42 4.06
N MET A 38 7.03 -2.59 4.03
CA MET A 38 6.19 -2.54 5.21
C MET A 38 4.94 -3.40 5.07
N ILE A 39 4.39 -3.81 6.21
CA ILE A 39 3.11 -4.52 6.28
C ILE A 39 2.01 -3.47 6.42
N SER A 40 0.92 -3.61 5.66
CA SER A 40 -0.28 -2.79 5.90
C SER A 40 -1.01 -3.26 7.16
N GLY A 41 -1.23 -2.34 8.09
CA GLY A 41 -2.10 -2.58 9.26
C GLY A 41 -3.60 -2.46 8.94
N ALA A 42 -3.94 -1.86 7.80
CA ALA A 42 -5.32 -1.65 7.36
C ALA A 42 -5.72 -2.64 6.25
N PHE A 43 -7.02 -2.91 6.17
CA PHE A 43 -7.61 -3.69 5.10
C PHE A 43 -7.79 -2.83 3.85
N HIS A 44 -7.46 -3.41 2.69
CA HIS A 44 -7.62 -2.79 1.38
C HIS A 44 -8.13 -3.83 0.37
N ASP A 45 -8.77 -3.37 -0.69
CA ASP A 45 -9.26 -4.26 -1.77
C ASP A 45 -8.16 -5.12 -2.39
N ALA A 46 -6.92 -4.63 -2.37
CA ALA A 46 -5.73 -5.35 -2.81
C ALA A 46 -5.58 -6.73 -2.11
N LEU A 47 -6.07 -6.88 -0.87
CA LEU A 47 -6.09 -8.16 -0.16
C LEU A 47 -6.90 -9.23 -0.92
N PHE A 48 -8.02 -8.83 -1.51
CA PHE A 48 -8.89 -9.73 -2.28
C PHE A 48 -8.35 -9.91 -3.69
N LEU A 49 -7.82 -8.85 -4.31
CA LEU A 49 -7.18 -8.94 -5.62
C LEU A 49 -6.01 -9.92 -5.62
N ALA A 50 -5.21 -9.94 -4.55
CA ALA A 50 -4.08 -10.87 -4.38
C ALA A 50 -4.48 -12.36 -4.44
N ARG A 51 -5.76 -12.70 -4.32
CA ARG A 51 -6.25 -14.08 -4.42
C ARG A 51 -6.46 -14.54 -5.87
N VAL A 52 -6.58 -13.61 -6.81
CA VAL A 52 -6.94 -13.89 -8.21
C VAL A 52 -5.94 -13.34 -9.22
N ALA A 53 -5.02 -12.47 -8.80
CA ALA A 53 -3.95 -11.93 -9.62
C ALA A 53 -2.73 -11.52 -8.76
N PRO A 54 -1.52 -11.46 -9.34
CA PRO A 54 -0.38 -10.80 -8.69
C PRO A 54 -0.74 -9.35 -8.33
N ALA A 55 -0.54 -8.98 -7.07
CA ALA A 55 -0.83 -7.64 -6.57
C ALA A 55 0.29 -7.17 -5.64
N VAL A 56 0.37 -5.85 -5.46
CA VAL A 56 1.26 -5.12 -4.55
C VAL A 56 0.64 -3.76 -4.23
N MET A 57 1.03 -3.14 -3.11
CA MET A 57 0.60 -1.80 -2.74
C MET A 57 1.79 -0.83 -2.67
N ILE A 58 1.54 0.44 -3.00
CA ILE A 58 2.48 1.55 -2.84
C ILE A 58 1.90 2.48 -1.78
N PHE A 59 2.67 2.73 -0.72
CA PHE A 59 2.29 3.69 0.32
C PHE A 59 3.08 4.98 0.20
N VAL A 60 2.43 6.09 0.55
CA VAL A 60 3.05 7.41 0.68
C VAL A 60 2.82 7.93 2.10
N PRO A 61 3.70 8.79 2.65
CA PRO A 61 3.51 9.31 4.00
C PRO A 61 2.29 10.24 4.09
N CYS A 62 1.48 10.02 5.13
CA CYS A 62 0.45 10.95 5.59
C CYS A 62 0.95 11.70 6.84
N ARG A 63 0.58 12.97 7.00
CA ARG A 63 0.97 13.79 8.15
C ARG A 63 0.53 13.12 9.45
N ASP A 64 1.48 12.96 10.37
CA ASP A 64 1.30 12.31 11.68
C ASP A 64 0.70 10.88 11.63
N GLY A 65 0.67 10.25 10.45
CA GLY A 65 0.03 8.95 10.26
C GLY A 65 -1.48 8.94 10.48
N LEU A 66 -2.13 10.11 10.47
CA LEU A 66 -3.57 10.22 10.65
C LEU A 66 -4.32 9.68 9.43
N SER A 67 -5.40 8.96 9.68
CA SER A 67 -6.35 8.53 8.65
C SER A 67 -7.76 8.41 9.25
N HIS A 68 -8.79 8.39 8.40
CA HIS A 68 -10.20 8.42 8.84
C HIS A 68 -10.52 9.62 9.74
N ASN A 69 -9.86 10.74 9.47
CA ASN A 69 -10.00 11.98 10.21
C ASN A 69 -9.97 13.15 9.22
N GLU A 70 -10.75 14.20 9.47
CA GLU A 70 -10.84 15.36 8.57
C GLU A 70 -9.50 16.13 8.45
N ALA A 71 -8.60 15.96 9.41
CA ALA A 71 -7.24 16.49 9.37
C ALA A 71 -6.23 15.59 8.63
N GLU A 72 -6.67 14.43 8.11
CA GLU A 72 -5.84 13.56 7.25
C GLU A 72 -5.29 14.37 6.06
N TYR A 73 -3.98 14.33 5.89
CA TYR A 73 -3.31 15.16 4.89
C TYR A 73 -2.06 14.49 4.32
N VAL A 74 -2.03 14.36 3.00
CA VAL A 74 -0.85 13.94 2.24
C VAL A 74 -0.24 15.17 1.58
N GLU A 75 1.05 15.41 1.82
CA GLU A 75 1.78 16.48 1.13
C GLU A 75 1.68 16.28 -0.39
N PRO A 76 1.38 17.32 -1.19
CA PRO A 76 1.23 17.18 -2.64
C PRO A 76 2.43 16.49 -3.32
N ALA A 77 3.64 16.77 -2.84
CA ALA A 77 4.86 16.13 -3.32
C ALA A 77 4.88 14.61 -3.09
N HIS A 78 4.34 14.13 -1.97
CA HIS A 78 4.22 12.70 -1.69
C HIS A 78 3.19 12.03 -2.60
N ALA A 79 2.04 12.68 -2.83
CA ALA A 79 1.03 12.17 -3.77
C ALA A 79 1.59 12.05 -5.20
N VAL A 80 2.28 13.08 -5.68
CA VAL A 80 2.96 13.06 -6.99
C VAL A 80 4.02 11.95 -7.04
N THR A 81 4.79 11.78 -5.97
CA THR A 81 5.81 10.74 -5.89
C THR A 81 5.19 9.34 -5.96
N GLY A 82 4.12 9.08 -5.21
CA GLY A 82 3.39 7.80 -5.28
C GLY A 82 2.84 7.52 -6.67
N ALA A 83 2.26 8.54 -7.33
CA ALA A 83 1.76 8.41 -8.69
C ALA A 83 2.87 8.12 -9.71
N ARG A 84 4.06 8.71 -9.55
CA ARG A 84 5.22 8.42 -10.40
C ARG A 84 5.71 6.99 -10.25
N VAL A 85 5.79 6.48 -9.01
CA VAL A 85 6.16 5.08 -8.75
C VAL A 85 5.13 4.14 -9.38
N LEU A 86 3.83 4.44 -9.21
CA LEU A 86 2.76 3.66 -9.83
C LEU A 86 2.88 3.62 -11.35
N LEU A 87 3.09 4.77 -12.00
CA LEU A 87 3.25 4.85 -13.46
C LEU A 87 4.46 4.04 -13.95
N GLN A 88 5.60 4.19 -13.29
CA GLN A 88 6.82 3.47 -13.65
C GLN A 88 6.63 1.96 -13.49
N ALA A 89 6.08 1.51 -12.36
CA ALA A 89 5.84 0.09 -12.10
C ALA A 89 4.82 -0.51 -13.08
N ALA A 90 3.74 0.21 -13.38
CA ALA A 90 2.71 -0.24 -14.32
C ALA A 90 3.25 -0.38 -15.74
N THR A 91 4.14 0.52 -16.16
CA THR A 91 4.78 0.45 -17.49
C THR A 91 5.68 -0.78 -17.60
N VAL A 92 6.45 -1.09 -16.54
CA VAL A 92 7.28 -2.30 -16.50
C VAL A 92 6.42 -3.57 -16.48
N ALA A 93 5.36 -3.61 -15.67
CA ALA A 93 4.48 -4.77 -15.56
C ALA A 93 3.66 -5.06 -16.84
N ALA A 94 3.48 -4.07 -17.71
CA ALA A 94 2.78 -4.20 -18.98
C ALA A 94 3.69 -4.56 -20.17
N SER A 95 5.00 -4.64 -19.96
CA SER A 95 6.00 -4.99 -20.98
C SER A 95 6.24 -6.49 -21.05
#